data_AF-A0A9E3UBQ1-F1
#
_entry.id   AF-A0A9E3UBQ1-F1
#
_cell.length_a   1.000
_cell.length_b   1.000
_cell.length_c   1.000
_cell.angle_alpha   90.00
_cell.angle_beta   90.00
_cell.angle_gamma   90.00
#
_symmetry.space_group_name_H-M   'P 1'
#
loop_
_entity.id
_entity.type
_entity.pdbx_description
1 polymer ?
#
loop_
_entity_poly.entity_id
_entity_poly.type
_entity_poly.pdbx_seq_one_letter_code
_entity_poly.pdbx_strand_id
1 'polypeptide(L)'
;MCCFTRPVPFVGATKIFARRAPNARQLLAYAMDVELDTELAMVLPLPVPPRPSDDAVTFVNLEGYPHLFADLAKAFPPLMVPAARGMALLSLDEAPAKLVVHDVGLFEASFVPTRADFVRLDERFQLPDGVWDAVPAYADWGFAVFQLKPQTSSSRARQKQSIHPMALSFPTRSARALYFPLLHVHDGRSVESHAAFDHALYCQADGVLEATLGWARSKAALGAWIDGARANGVVDGARHGFLEPLVGRLANTDLWLREPEGVTLEDLRGDGECHAYEVSAAYGHRFGVEDPRLQRWQRTASTRLDALCRGMREGLRELVAQRRAAWDLAPLSDDLPAHFINGRQLWSGTSFMNGAPATGTGPARVRFAPFSDHVEVQSVTLGFASLPDHDRVQEINAELSRLLDHAVATSG
;
A
#
# COMPACT_ATOMS: atom_id res chain seq x y z
N MET A 1 7.71 -14.39 -3.96
CA MET A 1 8.97 -14.21 -3.27
C MET A 1 8.59 -14.18 -1.79
N CYS A 2 9.04 -15.21 -1.07
CA CYS A 2 8.49 -15.78 0.18
C CYS A 2 9.60 -16.56 0.90
N CYS A 3 9.30 -17.22 2.02
CA CYS A 3 10.22 -18.16 2.64
C CYS A 3 10.10 -19.55 1.98
N PHE A 4 11.12 -20.00 1.25
CA PHE A 4 11.12 -21.32 0.60
C PHE A 4 12.00 -22.31 1.37
N THR A 5 11.54 -23.55 1.53
CA THR A 5 12.28 -24.59 2.26
C THR A 5 13.53 -25.09 1.53
N ARG A 6 13.68 -24.75 0.25
CA ARG A 6 14.78 -25.16 -0.62
C ARG A 6 15.19 -24.01 -1.55
N PRO A 7 16.41 -24.04 -2.09
CA PRO A 7 16.86 -23.09 -3.10
C PRO A 7 15.90 -23.00 -4.30
N VAL A 8 15.52 -21.77 -4.67
CA VAL A 8 14.68 -21.51 -5.84
C VAL A 8 15.44 -20.63 -6.83
N PRO A 9 15.68 -21.07 -8.09
CA PRO A 9 16.43 -20.30 -9.08
C PRO A 9 15.79 -18.95 -9.44
N PHE A 10 14.46 -18.92 -9.49
CA PHE A 10 13.72 -17.73 -9.88
C PHE A 10 12.36 -17.67 -9.19
N VAL A 11 12.04 -16.48 -8.67
CA VAL A 11 10.70 -16.10 -8.25
C VAL A 11 10.48 -14.65 -8.63
N GLY A 12 9.33 -14.33 -9.23
CA GLY A 12 9.03 -12.97 -9.69
C GLY A 12 7.55 -12.78 -9.98
N ALA A 13 7.22 -11.62 -10.54
CA ALA A 13 5.85 -11.20 -10.87
C ALA A 13 4.85 -11.48 -9.73
N THR A 14 5.30 -11.27 -8.48
CA THR A 14 4.56 -11.62 -7.28
C THR A 14 3.38 -10.67 -7.10
N LYS A 15 2.22 -11.20 -6.74
CA LYS A 15 1.00 -10.42 -6.55
C LYS A 15 0.37 -10.83 -5.25
N ILE A 16 0.10 -9.87 -4.39
CA ILE A 16 -0.46 -10.12 -3.07
C ILE A 16 -1.66 -9.22 -2.90
N PHE A 17 -2.78 -9.78 -2.48
CA PHE A 17 -3.98 -9.05 -2.12
C PHE A 17 -4.28 -9.26 -0.64
N ALA A 18 -4.56 -8.19 0.10
CA ALA A 18 -5.00 -8.27 1.49
C ALA A 18 -6.26 -7.43 1.75
N ARG A 19 -7.18 -7.94 2.56
CA ARG A 19 -8.28 -7.14 3.12
C ARG A 19 -8.71 -7.64 4.48
N ARG A 20 -9.36 -6.78 5.25
CA ARG A 20 -10.05 -7.20 6.47
C ARG A 20 -11.29 -8.00 6.11
N ALA A 21 -11.60 -8.96 6.96
CA ALA A 21 -12.83 -9.74 6.96
C ALA A 21 -13.49 -9.63 8.34
N PRO A 22 -14.80 -9.90 8.45
CA PRO A 22 -15.50 -9.90 9.74
C PRO A 22 -14.82 -10.79 10.79
N ASN A 23 -15.10 -10.52 12.07
CA ASN A 23 -14.60 -11.29 13.22
C ASN A 23 -13.08 -11.24 13.37
N ALA A 24 -12.47 -10.05 13.17
CA ALA A 24 -11.03 -9.83 13.29
C ALA A 24 -10.20 -10.81 12.44
N ARG A 25 -10.65 -11.07 11.21
CA ARG A 25 -9.94 -11.90 10.25
C ARG A 25 -9.29 -11.05 9.17
N GLN A 26 -8.24 -11.58 8.57
CA GLN A 26 -7.67 -11.07 7.33
C GLN A 26 -7.83 -12.12 6.24
N LEU A 27 -8.20 -11.66 5.04
CA LEU A 27 -8.08 -12.43 3.81
C LEU A 27 -6.78 -12.06 3.12
N LEU A 28 -6.05 -13.07 2.66
CA LEU A 28 -4.83 -12.93 1.88
C LEU A 28 -4.97 -13.80 0.63
N ALA A 29 -4.69 -13.23 -0.54
CA ALA A 29 -4.49 -13.98 -1.76
C ALA A 29 -3.10 -13.68 -2.33
N TYR A 30 -2.50 -14.68 -2.95
CA TYR A 30 -1.11 -14.65 -3.34
C TYR A 30 -0.93 -15.38 -4.67
N ALA A 31 -0.20 -14.80 -5.62
CA ALA A 31 0.23 -15.45 -6.85
C ALA A 31 1.66 -15.06 -7.20
N MET A 32 2.37 -15.91 -7.93
CA MET A 32 3.73 -15.64 -8.39
C MET A 32 4.10 -16.49 -9.60
N ASP A 33 5.16 -16.09 -10.29
CA ASP A 33 5.89 -16.99 -11.18
C ASP A 33 7.09 -17.57 -10.44
N VAL A 34 7.37 -18.84 -10.65
CA VAL A 34 8.47 -19.56 -10.00
C VAL A 34 9.10 -20.58 -10.94
N GLU A 35 10.40 -20.77 -10.83
CA GLU A 35 11.13 -21.87 -11.47
C GLU A 35 11.46 -22.94 -10.42
N LEU A 36 11.00 -24.18 -10.63
CA LEU A 36 11.32 -25.30 -9.76
C LEU A 36 11.52 -26.60 -10.56
N ASP A 37 12.48 -27.41 -10.13
CA ASP A 37 12.77 -28.75 -10.66
C ASP A 37 12.43 -29.88 -9.66
N THR A 38 12.13 -29.53 -8.42
CA THR A 38 11.82 -30.46 -7.34
C THR A 38 10.66 -29.94 -6.50
N GLU A 39 9.99 -30.85 -5.78
CA GLU A 39 9.02 -30.47 -4.76
C GLU A 39 9.70 -29.69 -3.63
N LEU A 40 9.03 -28.64 -3.18
CA LEU A 40 9.44 -27.78 -2.07
C LEU A 40 8.22 -27.12 -1.44
N ALA A 41 8.38 -26.43 -0.32
CA ALA A 41 7.29 -25.62 0.24
C ALA A 41 7.61 -24.13 0.24
N MET A 42 6.56 -23.35 0.00
CA MET A 42 6.48 -21.93 0.29
C MET A 42 5.80 -21.76 1.65
N VAL A 43 6.48 -21.09 2.58
CA VAL A 43 6.00 -20.83 3.93
C VAL A 43 5.67 -19.35 4.06
N LEU A 44 4.43 -19.04 4.47
CA LEU A 44 3.97 -17.68 4.76
C LEU A 44 3.74 -17.54 6.27
N PRO A 45 4.54 -16.70 6.97
CA PRO A 45 4.23 -16.31 8.34
C PRO A 45 2.91 -15.56 8.41
N LEU A 46 2.03 -15.96 9.33
CA LEU A 46 0.72 -15.36 9.55
C LEU A 46 0.64 -14.79 10.98
N PRO A 47 0.29 -13.51 11.16
CA PRO A 47 0.18 -12.91 12.46
C PRO A 47 -1.15 -13.28 13.12
N VAL A 48 -1.36 -14.57 13.38
CA VAL A 48 -2.49 -15.11 14.14
C VAL A 48 -2.35 -14.80 15.64
N PRO A 49 -3.44 -14.76 16.43
CA PRO A 49 -3.33 -14.74 17.89
C PRO A 49 -2.46 -15.90 18.41
N PRO A 50 -1.72 -15.72 19.51
CA PRO A 50 -0.87 -16.77 20.06
C PRO A 50 -1.66 -18.05 20.38
N ARG A 51 -1.09 -19.22 20.03
CA ARG A 51 -1.69 -20.54 20.21
C ARG A 51 -3.07 -20.66 19.52
N PRO A 52 -3.13 -20.44 18.20
CA PRO A 52 -4.37 -20.64 17.45
C PRO A 52 -4.75 -22.13 17.43
N SER A 53 -6.02 -22.43 17.19
CA SER A 53 -6.45 -23.81 16.92
C SER A 53 -5.93 -24.31 15.56
N ASP A 54 -5.82 -25.63 15.40
CA ASP A 54 -5.39 -26.29 14.16
C ASP A 54 -6.25 -25.92 12.93
N ASP A 55 -7.50 -25.52 13.14
CA ASP A 55 -8.47 -25.12 12.11
C ASP A 55 -8.65 -23.60 11.99
N ALA A 56 -7.80 -22.79 12.63
CA ALA A 56 -7.93 -21.34 12.66
C ALA A 56 -7.87 -20.70 11.25
N VAL A 57 -7.17 -21.32 10.31
CA VAL A 57 -6.99 -20.85 8.94
C VAL A 57 -7.91 -21.60 7.99
N THR A 58 -8.62 -20.85 7.15
CA THR A 58 -9.49 -21.39 6.09
C THR A 58 -8.86 -21.10 4.75
N PHE A 59 -8.49 -22.14 4.00
CA PHE A 59 -8.02 -21.99 2.62
C PHE A 59 -9.21 -21.81 1.67
N VAL A 60 -9.08 -20.91 0.71
CA VAL A 60 -10.12 -20.59 -0.27
C VAL A 60 -9.68 -21.12 -1.62
N ASN A 61 -10.48 -22.01 -2.20
CA ASN A 61 -10.19 -22.55 -3.53
C ASN A 61 -10.46 -21.47 -4.60
N LEU A 62 -9.40 -21.06 -5.31
CA LEU A 62 -9.43 -20.13 -6.45
C LEU A 62 -8.96 -20.79 -7.75
N GLU A 63 -8.91 -22.11 -7.81
CA GLU A 63 -8.60 -22.89 -9.01
C GLU A 63 -9.54 -22.53 -10.18
N GLY A 64 -10.82 -22.28 -9.87
CA GLY A 64 -11.80 -21.78 -10.82
C GLY A 64 -11.59 -20.32 -11.25
N TYR A 65 -10.60 -19.60 -10.72
CA TYR A 65 -10.32 -18.20 -11.06
C TYR A 65 -8.82 -17.85 -11.19
N PRO A 66 -8.09 -18.50 -12.11
CA PRO A 66 -6.64 -18.32 -12.26
C PRO A 66 -6.24 -16.89 -12.67
N HIS A 67 -7.16 -16.12 -13.25
CA HIS A 67 -6.93 -14.77 -13.75
C HIS A 67 -7.29 -13.66 -12.75
N LEU A 68 -7.61 -13.98 -11.49
CA LEU A 68 -8.02 -13.00 -10.47
C LEU A 68 -7.17 -11.72 -10.47
N PHE A 69 -5.84 -11.85 -10.43
CA PHE A 69 -4.95 -10.69 -10.39
C PHE A 69 -4.82 -9.97 -11.74
N ALA A 70 -4.99 -10.67 -12.86
CA ALA A 70 -5.01 -10.03 -14.18
C ALA A 70 -6.26 -9.16 -14.32
N ASP A 71 -7.40 -9.62 -13.81
CA ASP A 71 -8.62 -8.82 -13.75
C ASP A 71 -8.49 -7.66 -12.76
N LEU A 72 -7.89 -7.91 -11.58
CA LEU A 72 -7.63 -6.87 -10.59
C LEU A 72 -6.76 -5.74 -11.15
N ALA A 73 -5.73 -6.07 -11.93
CA ALA A 73 -4.85 -5.08 -12.55
C ALA A 73 -5.57 -4.14 -13.52
N LYS A 74 -6.62 -4.60 -14.22
CA LYS A 74 -7.42 -3.75 -15.15
C LYS A 74 -8.11 -2.58 -14.45
N ALA A 75 -8.38 -2.72 -13.16
CA ALA A 75 -9.02 -1.69 -12.33
C ALA A 75 -8.13 -0.46 -12.11
N PHE A 76 -6.83 -0.55 -12.39
CA PHE A 76 -5.86 0.52 -12.15
C PHE A 76 -5.34 1.11 -13.47
N PRO A 77 -4.87 2.37 -13.47
CA PRO A 77 -4.14 2.91 -14.61
C PRO A 77 -2.93 2.04 -14.91
N PRO A 78 -2.52 1.87 -16.18
CA PRO A 78 -1.29 1.15 -16.50
C PRO A 78 -0.13 1.81 -15.77
N LEU A 79 0.57 1.04 -14.95
CA LEU A 79 1.77 1.52 -14.28
C LEU A 79 2.83 1.78 -15.35
N MET A 80 3.25 3.04 -15.51
CA MET A 80 4.47 3.34 -16.27
C MET A 80 5.66 2.91 -15.42
N VAL A 81 6.02 1.63 -15.48
CA VAL A 81 7.28 1.15 -14.92
C VAL A 81 8.38 1.52 -15.92
N PRO A 82 9.40 2.31 -15.55
CA PRO A 82 10.54 2.53 -16.42
C PRO A 82 11.15 1.16 -16.73
N ALA A 83 11.21 0.79 -18.02
CA ALA A 83 11.88 -0.42 -18.44
C ALA A 83 13.31 -0.40 -17.89
N ALA A 84 13.69 -1.42 -17.12
CA ALA A 84 15.05 -1.59 -16.67
C ALA A 84 15.94 -1.59 -17.93
N ARG A 85 16.82 -0.59 -18.05
CA ARG A 85 17.82 -0.52 -19.13
C ARG A 85 18.84 -1.65 -18.93
N GLY A 86 18.50 -2.84 -19.40
CA GLY A 86 19.44 -3.92 -19.71
C GLY A 86 19.46 -4.09 -21.23
N MET A 87 20.65 -3.97 -21.83
CA MET A 87 20.86 -4.17 -23.27
C MET A 87 20.30 -5.52 -23.75
N ALA A 88 19.49 -5.50 -24.81
CA ALA A 88 19.83 -6.15 -26.07
C ALA A 88 18.85 -5.75 -27.20
N LEU A 89 19.47 -5.48 -28.34
CA LEU A 89 18.94 -5.21 -29.67
C LEU A 89 17.81 -6.16 -30.12
N LEU A 90 16.85 -5.59 -30.85
CA LEU A 90 16.10 -6.16 -31.99
C LEU A 90 16.20 -7.68 -32.21
N SER A 91 15.14 -8.41 -31.86
CA SER A 91 14.61 -9.47 -32.72
C SER A 91 13.08 -9.43 -32.68
N LEU A 92 12.49 -9.09 -33.82
CA LEU A 92 11.06 -9.22 -34.10
C LEU A 92 10.81 -10.67 -34.47
N ASP A 93 10.15 -11.44 -33.60
CA ASP A 93 9.52 -12.70 -33.98
C ASP A 93 8.11 -12.75 -33.38
N GLU A 94 7.11 -12.90 -34.25
CA GLU A 94 5.73 -13.23 -33.89
C GLU A 94 5.70 -14.60 -33.20
N ALA A 95 5.18 -14.65 -31.97
CA ALA A 95 4.92 -15.92 -31.31
C ALA A 95 3.68 -16.59 -31.93
N PRO A 96 3.76 -17.85 -32.39
CA PRO A 96 2.62 -18.57 -32.96
C PRO A 96 1.57 -18.89 -31.89
N ALA A 97 0.30 -18.91 -32.29
CA ALA A 97 -0.81 -19.32 -31.44
C ALA A 97 -0.61 -20.76 -30.94
N LYS A 98 -0.62 -20.96 -29.62
CA LYS A 98 -0.60 -22.28 -28.98
C LYS A 98 -1.98 -22.70 -28.49
N LEU A 99 -2.24 -24.00 -28.70
CA LEU A 99 -3.40 -24.79 -28.31
C LEU A 99 -3.59 -24.89 -26.79
N VAL A 100 -4.83 -25.25 -26.44
CA VAL A 100 -5.39 -25.43 -25.09
C VAL A 100 -4.61 -26.46 -24.28
N VAL A 101 -4.24 -26.08 -23.05
CA VAL A 101 -3.65 -26.94 -22.02
C VAL A 101 -4.58 -26.93 -20.81
N HIS A 102 -4.85 -28.09 -20.23
CA HIS A 102 -5.50 -28.24 -18.94
C HIS A 102 -4.63 -29.09 -18.03
N ASP A 103 -4.19 -28.50 -16.92
CA ASP A 103 -3.76 -29.20 -15.70
C ASP A 103 -4.17 -28.31 -14.53
N VAL A 104 -4.83 -28.90 -13.53
CA VAL A 104 -5.59 -28.18 -12.49
C VAL A 104 -5.14 -28.65 -11.11
N GLY A 105 -4.44 -27.75 -10.41
CA GLY A 105 -3.85 -27.94 -9.09
C GLY A 105 -2.32 -28.03 -9.11
N LEU A 106 -1.64 -27.09 -8.44
CA LEU A 106 -0.17 -27.03 -8.39
C LEU A 106 0.41 -27.07 -6.97
N PHE A 107 -0.46 -27.14 -5.95
CA PHE A 107 -0.02 -27.16 -4.57
C PHE A 107 -0.98 -27.87 -3.62
N GLU A 108 -0.44 -28.32 -2.49
CA GLU A 108 -1.18 -28.71 -1.30
C GLU A 108 -0.95 -27.65 -0.21
N ALA A 109 -1.99 -27.33 0.56
CA ALA A 109 -1.92 -26.28 1.58
C ALA A 109 -2.14 -26.87 2.98
N SER A 110 -1.38 -26.37 3.96
CA SER A 110 -1.50 -26.76 5.36
C SER A 110 -1.29 -25.57 6.28
N PHE A 111 -1.89 -25.59 7.46
CA PHE A 111 -1.66 -24.61 8.52
C PHE A 111 -0.83 -25.22 9.64
N VAL A 112 0.18 -24.48 10.08
CA VAL A 112 1.08 -24.84 11.19
C VAL A 112 0.83 -23.82 12.31
N PRO A 113 0.17 -24.20 13.42
CA PRO A 113 -0.24 -23.26 14.47
C PRO A 113 0.92 -22.55 15.17
N THR A 114 2.03 -23.26 15.39
CA THR A 114 3.22 -22.74 16.06
C THR A 114 4.49 -23.27 15.40
N ARG A 115 5.65 -22.63 15.65
CA ARG A 115 6.94 -23.14 15.15
C ARG A 115 7.21 -24.61 15.52
N ALA A 116 6.83 -25.02 16.73
CA ALA A 116 7.03 -26.40 17.19
C ALA A 116 6.20 -27.42 16.39
N ASP A 117 5.10 -26.99 15.76
CA ASP A 117 4.23 -27.86 14.97
C ASP A 117 4.81 -28.19 13.57
N PHE A 118 5.90 -27.55 13.14
CA PHE A 118 6.55 -27.89 11.86
C PHE A 118 6.98 -29.35 11.78
N VAL A 119 7.33 -29.97 12.93
CA VAL A 119 7.70 -31.39 13.02
C VAL A 119 6.59 -32.35 12.54
N ARG A 120 5.35 -31.86 12.46
CA ARG A 120 4.19 -32.63 11.96
C ARG A 120 4.15 -32.71 10.43
N LEU A 121 4.94 -31.89 9.74
CA LEU A 121 5.08 -31.92 8.28
C LEU A 121 6.22 -32.85 7.86
N ASP A 122 6.20 -33.29 6.60
CA ASP A 122 7.37 -33.92 5.97
C ASP A 122 8.58 -32.96 6.07
N GLU A 123 9.74 -33.49 6.45
CA GLU A 123 10.98 -32.72 6.67
C GLU A 123 11.37 -31.86 5.46
N ARG A 124 11.03 -32.29 4.24
CA ARG A 124 11.27 -31.53 3.00
C ARG A 124 10.51 -30.20 2.94
N PHE A 125 9.46 -30.05 3.74
CA PHE A 125 8.60 -28.88 3.82
C PHE A 125 8.79 -28.08 5.10
N GLN A 126 9.88 -28.33 5.82
CA GLN A 126 10.28 -27.58 7.00
C GLN A 126 11.45 -26.63 6.66
N LEU A 127 11.45 -25.45 7.28
CA LEU A 127 12.60 -24.55 7.30
C LEU A 127 13.44 -24.86 8.55
N PRO A 128 14.79 -24.81 8.47
CA PRO A 128 15.64 -25.02 9.63
C PRO A 128 15.36 -23.98 10.73
N ASP A 129 15.44 -24.38 12.00
CA ASP A 129 15.19 -23.49 13.16
C ASP A 129 16.04 -22.21 13.13
N GLY A 130 17.29 -22.31 12.67
CA GLY A 130 18.18 -21.15 12.55
C GLY A 130 17.65 -20.03 11.64
N VAL A 131 16.79 -20.35 10.67
CA VAL A 131 16.09 -19.33 9.85
C VAL A 131 15.10 -18.54 10.70
N TRP A 132 14.34 -19.24 11.55
CA TRP A 132 13.35 -18.64 12.43
C TRP A 132 13.97 -17.89 13.60
N ASP A 133 15.14 -18.33 14.07
CA ASP A 133 15.93 -17.64 15.09
C ASP A 133 16.45 -16.28 14.60
N ALA A 134 16.75 -16.17 13.29
CA ALA A 134 17.12 -14.91 12.66
C ALA A 134 15.96 -13.91 12.59
N VAL A 135 14.71 -14.36 12.78
CA VAL A 135 13.50 -13.52 12.74
C VAL A 135 12.65 -13.75 13.99
N PRO A 136 13.10 -13.28 15.17
CA PRO A 136 12.42 -13.55 16.44
C PRO A 136 10.99 -13.00 16.49
N ALA A 137 10.64 -12.05 15.61
CA ALA A 137 9.28 -11.53 15.47
C ALA A 137 8.23 -12.62 15.22
N TYR A 138 8.58 -13.76 14.62
CA TYR A 138 7.65 -14.86 14.36
C TYR A 138 7.59 -15.93 15.46
N ALA A 139 8.13 -15.67 16.65
CA ALA A 139 8.25 -16.67 17.73
C ALA A 139 6.90 -17.29 18.12
N ASP A 140 5.84 -16.49 18.08
CA ASP A 140 4.49 -16.86 18.49
C ASP A 140 3.48 -16.78 17.32
N TRP A 141 3.96 -16.85 16.08
CA TRP A 141 3.13 -16.80 14.87
C TRP A 141 2.72 -18.21 14.42
N GLY A 142 1.70 -18.26 13.56
CA GLY A 142 1.35 -19.45 12.78
C GLY A 142 1.82 -19.30 11.34
N PHE A 143 1.74 -20.38 10.56
CA PHE A 143 2.29 -20.42 9.21
C PHE A 143 1.34 -21.13 8.25
N ALA A 144 1.11 -20.54 7.08
CA ALA A 144 0.54 -21.27 5.95
C ALA A 144 1.68 -21.87 5.13
N VAL A 145 1.60 -23.17 4.86
CA VAL A 145 2.60 -23.93 4.11
C VAL A 145 1.94 -24.41 2.83
N PHE A 146 2.51 -24.02 1.69
CA PHE A 146 2.08 -24.42 0.36
C PHE A 146 3.15 -25.30 -0.27
N GLN A 147 2.88 -26.59 -0.39
CA GLN A 147 3.77 -27.55 -1.01
C GLN A 147 3.61 -27.45 -2.52
N LEU A 148 4.64 -27.00 -3.23
CA LEU A 148 4.62 -26.73 -4.67
C LEU A 148 5.21 -27.92 -5.43
N LYS A 149 4.58 -28.28 -6.57
CA LYS A 149 5.04 -29.36 -7.44
C LYS A 149 5.53 -28.82 -8.79
N PRO A 150 6.63 -29.35 -9.37
CA PRO A 150 7.00 -29.02 -10.73
C PRO A 150 5.87 -29.44 -11.68
N GLN A 151 5.54 -28.61 -12.66
CA GLN A 151 4.66 -29.05 -13.74
C GLN A 151 5.32 -30.22 -14.49
N THR A 152 4.60 -31.33 -14.63
CA THR A 152 5.05 -32.51 -15.36
C THR A 152 4.96 -32.26 -16.88
N SER A 153 5.88 -31.46 -17.40
CA SER A 153 6.15 -31.42 -18.84
C SER A 153 7.09 -32.57 -19.19
N SER A 154 6.88 -33.20 -20.35
CA SER A 154 7.74 -34.25 -20.91
C SER A 154 9.18 -33.82 -21.23
N SER A 155 9.54 -32.56 -20.95
CA SER A 155 10.90 -32.01 -21.06
C SER A 155 11.59 -31.90 -19.70
N ARG A 156 12.82 -32.45 -19.60
CA ARG A 156 13.70 -32.36 -18.41
C ARG A 156 14.24 -30.96 -18.09
N ALA A 157 13.73 -29.91 -18.72
CA ALA A 157 14.24 -28.55 -18.53
C ALA A 157 13.49 -27.87 -17.37
N ARG A 158 14.23 -27.20 -16.49
CA ARG A 158 13.67 -26.25 -15.53
C ARG A 158 12.78 -25.27 -16.29
N GLN A 159 11.51 -25.20 -15.91
CA GLN A 159 10.55 -24.32 -16.57
C GLN A 159 9.95 -23.37 -15.55
N LYS A 160 9.95 -22.10 -15.91
CA LYS A 160 9.18 -21.06 -15.24
C LYS A 160 7.70 -21.41 -15.36
N GLN A 161 7.01 -21.51 -14.24
CA GLN A 161 5.57 -21.75 -14.16
C GLN A 161 4.88 -20.66 -13.34
N SER A 162 3.65 -20.32 -13.71
CA SER A 162 2.80 -19.42 -12.92
C SER A 162 1.94 -20.24 -11.97
N ILE A 163 2.03 -19.93 -10.68
CA ILE A 163 1.17 -20.54 -9.67
C ILE A 163 -0.16 -19.77 -9.66
N HIS A 164 -1.27 -20.50 -9.82
CA HIS A 164 -2.59 -19.89 -9.70
C HIS A 164 -2.79 -19.31 -8.29
N PRO A 165 -3.70 -18.33 -8.11
CA PRO A 165 -3.88 -17.65 -6.84
C PRO A 165 -4.14 -18.63 -5.68
N MET A 166 -3.31 -18.53 -4.64
CA MET A 166 -3.46 -19.17 -3.33
C MET A 166 -4.18 -18.19 -2.41
N ALA A 167 -5.35 -18.54 -1.87
CA ALA A 167 -6.07 -17.68 -0.95
C ALA A 167 -6.36 -18.35 0.39
N LEU A 168 -6.33 -17.55 1.45
CA LEU A 168 -6.67 -17.99 2.80
C LEU A 168 -7.31 -16.86 3.61
N SER A 169 -8.09 -17.24 4.61
CA SER A 169 -8.56 -16.38 5.68
C SER A 169 -7.97 -16.86 7.00
N PHE A 170 -7.49 -15.95 7.84
CA PHE A 170 -6.94 -16.27 9.16
C PHE A 170 -7.38 -15.23 10.20
N PRO A 171 -7.53 -15.60 11.50
CA PRO A 171 -7.70 -14.61 12.55
C PRO A 171 -6.43 -13.77 12.64
N THR A 172 -6.53 -12.45 12.65
CA THR A 172 -5.37 -11.58 12.82
C THR A 172 -5.23 -11.17 14.29
N ARG A 173 -4.00 -11.12 14.80
CA ARG A 173 -3.69 -10.54 16.11
C ARG A 173 -3.87 -9.01 16.15
N SER A 174 -4.04 -8.37 14.99
CA SER A 174 -4.15 -6.92 14.86
C SER A 174 -5.35 -6.56 13.99
N ALA A 175 -6.53 -6.46 14.60
CA ALA A 175 -7.79 -6.16 13.90
C ALA A 175 -7.79 -4.81 13.15
N ARG A 176 -6.95 -3.85 13.58
CA ARG A 176 -6.80 -2.52 12.97
C ARG A 176 -5.62 -2.41 11.99
N ALA A 177 -5.12 -3.54 11.49
CA ALA A 177 -4.05 -3.52 10.50
C ALA A 177 -4.28 -4.53 9.37
N LEU A 178 -3.65 -4.27 8.22
CA LEU A 178 -3.44 -5.25 7.17
C LEU A 178 -1.97 -5.66 7.15
N TYR A 179 -1.71 -6.94 6.99
CA TYR A 179 -0.38 -7.53 6.94
C TYR A 179 -0.07 -8.09 5.56
N PHE A 180 1.14 -7.85 5.07
CA PHE A 180 1.68 -8.45 3.86
C PHE A 180 2.94 -9.25 4.21
N PRO A 181 2.98 -10.56 3.97
CA PRO A 181 4.20 -11.34 4.10
C PRO A 181 5.13 -10.99 2.94
N LEU A 182 6.20 -10.29 3.24
CA LEU A 182 7.20 -9.83 2.27
C LEU A 182 8.62 -10.29 2.64
N LEU A 183 8.80 -11.00 3.75
CA LEU A 183 10.10 -11.59 4.05
C LEU A 183 10.49 -12.69 3.05
N HIS A 184 11.75 -12.64 2.62
CA HIS A 184 12.39 -13.56 1.71
C HIS A 184 13.37 -14.47 2.41
N VAL A 185 13.27 -15.77 2.10
CA VAL A 185 14.31 -16.78 2.34
C VAL A 185 14.42 -17.59 1.05
N HIS A 186 15.47 -17.38 0.28
CA HIS A 186 15.63 -17.98 -1.06
C HIS A 186 16.47 -19.24 -1.09
N ASP A 187 17.42 -19.37 -0.16
CA ASP A 187 18.35 -20.49 -0.06
C ASP A 187 17.86 -21.58 0.91
N GLY A 188 16.74 -21.33 1.61
CA GLY A 188 16.20 -22.16 2.67
C GLY A 188 17.03 -22.13 3.96
N ARG A 189 17.96 -21.19 4.13
CA ARG A 189 18.97 -21.22 5.20
C ARG A 189 19.25 -19.88 5.85
N SER A 190 19.12 -18.77 5.13
CA SER A 190 19.50 -17.45 5.64
C SER A 190 18.49 -16.36 5.26
N VAL A 191 18.42 -15.35 6.14
CA VAL A 191 17.60 -14.16 5.94
C VAL A 191 18.53 -13.01 5.62
N GLU A 192 18.55 -12.58 4.35
CA GLU A 192 19.29 -11.38 3.95
C GLU A 192 18.62 -10.12 4.49
N SER A 193 19.39 -9.04 4.69
CA SER A 193 18.83 -7.74 5.09
C SER A 193 18.06 -7.04 3.96
N HIS A 194 18.34 -7.40 2.71
CA HIS A 194 17.71 -6.85 1.52
C HIS A 194 17.39 -7.95 0.52
N ALA A 195 16.31 -7.78 -0.23
CA ALA A 195 15.88 -8.71 -1.27
C ALA A 195 15.53 -7.94 -2.55
N ALA A 196 15.55 -8.63 -3.69
CA ALA A 196 14.94 -8.09 -4.90
C ALA A 196 13.42 -8.11 -4.74
N PHE A 197 12.72 -7.14 -5.30
CA PHE A 197 11.27 -7.09 -5.34
C PHE A 197 10.82 -6.90 -6.78
N ASP A 198 9.84 -7.71 -7.18
CA ASP A 198 9.02 -7.55 -8.37
C ASP A 198 7.59 -7.92 -7.97
N HIS A 199 6.96 -7.00 -7.22
CA HIS A 199 5.69 -7.22 -6.55
C HIS A 199 4.64 -6.18 -6.95
N ALA A 200 3.39 -6.63 -7.01
CA ALA A 200 2.21 -5.78 -6.98
C ALA A 200 1.40 -6.09 -5.73
N LEU A 201 1.32 -5.13 -4.81
CA LEU A 201 0.53 -5.25 -3.59
C LEU A 201 -0.83 -4.59 -3.80
N TYR A 202 -1.89 -5.34 -3.53
CA TYR A 202 -3.25 -4.89 -3.62
C TYR A 202 -3.91 -4.94 -2.24
N CYS A 203 -4.80 -4.00 -1.95
CA CYS A 203 -5.67 -4.13 -0.78
C CYS A 203 -7.05 -3.52 -0.93
N GLN A 204 -7.92 -3.87 0.02
CA GLN A 204 -9.11 -3.09 0.36
C GLN A 204 -8.99 -2.64 1.81
N ALA A 205 -8.71 -1.35 1.99
CA ALA A 205 -8.68 -0.67 3.29
C ALA A 205 -10.01 0.03 3.54
N ASP A 206 -10.38 0.23 4.81
CA ASP A 206 -11.54 1.00 5.28
C ASP A 206 -11.13 2.09 6.28
N GLY A 207 -12.07 3.00 6.55
CA GLY A 207 -11.99 3.95 7.65
C GLY A 207 -10.78 4.87 7.52
N VAL A 208 -10.09 5.08 8.64
CA VAL A 208 -8.91 5.96 8.69
C VAL A 208 -7.81 5.41 7.79
N LEU A 209 -7.61 4.09 7.75
CA LEU A 209 -6.59 3.50 6.88
C LEU A 209 -6.85 3.81 5.41
N GLU A 210 -8.10 3.69 4.94
CA GLU A 210 -8.46 4.07 3.58
C GLU A 210 -8.17 5.55 3.30
N ALA A 211 -8.53 6.43 4.25
CA ALA A 211 -8.39 7.87 4.11
C ALA A 211 -6.92 8.33 4.10
N THR A 212 -6.02 7.59 4.75
CA THR A 212 -4.59 7.92 4.84
C THR A 212 -3.72 7.13 3.87
N LEU A 213 -4.27 6.17 3.13
CA LEU A 213 -3.49 5.31 2.25
C LEU A 213 -3.09 6.04 0.97
N GLY A 214 -1.79 6.34 0.83
CA GLY A 214 -1.21 6.99 -0.35
C GLY A 214 -1.02 6.11 -1.58
N TRP A 215 -1.65 4.94 -1.63
CA TRP A 215 -1.54 3.98 -2.73
C TRP A 215 -2.46 4.37 -3.89
N ALA A 216 -2.16 3.86 -5.09
CA ALA A 216 -3.01 4.14 -6.25
C ALA A 216 -4.39 3.51 -6.06
N ARG A 217 -5.45 4.32 -6.12
CA ARG A 217 -6.84 3.85 -6.02
C ARG A 217 -7.35 3.33 -7.37
N SER A 218 -8.19 2.30 -7.36
CA SER A 218 -8.86 1.78 -8.55
C SER A 218 -9.82 2.82 -9.15
N LYS A 219 -10.00 2.77 -10.48
CA LYS A 219 -10.85 3.71 -11.25
C LYS A 219 -12.33 3.65 -10.87
N ALA A 220 -12.79 2.49 -10.38
CA ALA A 220 -14.14 2.25 -9.88
C ALA A 220 -14.10 1.12 -8.84
N ALA A 221 -15.27 0.71 -8.35
CA ALA A 221 -15.42 -0.49 -7.53
C ALA A 221 -14.90 -1.74 -8.28
N LEU A 222 -14.25 -2.65 -7.56
CA LEU A 222 -13.53 -3.78 -8.16
C LEU A 222 -14.44 -4.75 -8.91
N GLY A 223 -15.73 -4.82 -8.58
CA GLY A 223 -16.73 -5.66 -9.25
C GLY A 223 -16.98 -5.30 -10.72
N ALA A 224 -16.49 -4.14 -11.19
CA ALA A 224 -16.49 -3.82 -12.62
C ALA A 224 -15.47 -4.66 -13.43
N TRP A 225 -14.51 -5.30 -12.76
CA TRP A 225 -13.47 -6.13 -13.39
C TRP A 225 -13.39 -7.54 -12.81
N ILE A 226 -13.72 -7.71 -11.53
CA ILE A 226 -13.66 -8.98 -10.81
C ILE A 226 -15.00 -9.69 -10.90
N ASP A 227 -14.97 -10.97 -11.28
CA ASP A 227 -16.09 -11.89 -11.11
C ASP A 227 -16.21 -12.26 -9.63
N GLY A 228 -17.17 -11.63 -8.94
CA GLY A 228 -17.37 -11.81 -7.50
C GLY A 228 -17.73 -13.25 -7.10
N ALA A 229 -18.43 -14.00 -7.97
CA ALA A 229 -18.79 -15.39 -7.70
C ALA A 229 -17.54 -16.28 -7.75
N ARG A 230 -16.71 -16.11 -8.77
CA ARG A 230 -15.43 -16.83 -8.91
C ARG A 230 -14.38 -16.40 -7.89
N ALA A 231 -14.44 -15.15 -7.41
CA ALA A 231 -13.56 -14.65 -6.36
C ALA A 231 -13.85 -15.26 -4.98
N ASN A 232 -14.96 -15.99 -4.82
CA ASN A 232 -15.32 -16.72 -3.61
C ASN A 232 -15.19 -15.89 -2.33
N GLY A 233 -15.66 -14.63 -2.40
CA GLY A 233 -15.59 -13.69 -1.29
C GLY A 233 -14.19 -13.18 -0.93
N VAL A 234 -13.12 -13.51 -1.67
CA VAL A 234 -11.78 -12.97 -1.42
C VAL A 234 -11.75 -11.46 -1.64
N VAL A 235 -12.43 -10.97 -2.68
CA VAL A 235 -12.54 -9.54 -3.00
C VAL A 235 -13.98 -9.09 -2.78
N ASP A 236 -14.16 -7.94 -2.13
CA ASP A 236 -15.45 -7.26 -2.08
C ASP A 236 -15.65 -6.42 -3.36
N GLY A 237 -16.46 -6.90 -4.29
CA GLY A 237 -16.70 -6.25 -5.56
C GLY A 237 -17.37 -4.87 -5.45
N ALA A 238 -18.03 -4.55 -4.34
CA ALA A 238 -18.70 -3.26 -4.17
C ALA A 238 -17.74 -2.12 -3.79
N ARG A 239 -16.51 -2.45 -3.42
CA ARG A 239 -15.53 -1.49 -2.90
C ARG A 239 -14.41 -1.22 -3.91
N HIS A 240 -13.79 -0.06 -3.79
CA HIS A 240 -12.53 0.22 -4.48
C HIS A 240 -11.40 -0.67 -3.94
N GLY A 241 -10.33 -0.77 -4.73
CA GLY A 241 -9.06 -1.35 -4.30
C GLY A 241 -7.94 -0.32 -4.36
N PHE A 242 -6.81 -0.67 -3.77
CA PHE A 242 -5.57 0.09 -3.77
C PHE A 242 -4.43 -0.76 -4.29
N LEU A 243 -3.45 -0.14 -4.94
CA LEU A 243 -2.28 -0.80 -5.53
C LEU A 243 -1.00 -0.03 -5.19
N GLU A 244 0.01 -0.76 -4.73
CA GLU A 244 1.40 -0.31 -4.63
C GLU A 244 2.34 -1.31 -5.32
N PRO A 245 3.07 -0.90 -6.35
CA PRO A 245 4.16 -1.69 -6.91
C PRO A 245 5.41 -1.60 -6.04
N LEU A 246 6.09 -2.72 -5.81
CA LEU A 246 7.41 -2.76 -5.19
C LEU A 246 8.41 -3.36 -6.18
N VAL A 247 9.39 -2.56 -6.59
CA VAL A 247 10.39 -2.95 -7.59
C VAL A 247 11.79 -2.56 -7.13
N GLY A 248 12.76 -3.44 -7.31
CA GLY A 248 14.17 -3.18 -7.02
C GLY A 248 14.69 -3.88 -5.77
N ARG A 249 15.88 -3.51 -5.30
CA ARG A 249 16.48 -4.10 -4.08
C ARG A 249 16.02 -3.29 -2.87
N LEU A 250 15.16 -3.86 -2.03
CA LEU A 250 14.55 -3.19 -0.88
C LEU A 250 14.85 -3.96 0.41
N ALA A 251 14.58 -3.34 1.56
CA ALA A 251 14.69 -3.99 2.86
C ALA A 251 13.85 -5.28 2.89
N ASN A 252 14.43 -6.35 3.39
CA ASN A 252 13.79 -7.66 3.45
C ASN A 252 12.96 -7.77 4.74
N THR A 253 11.79 -7.15 4.76
CA THR A 253 10.91 -7.11 5.92
C THR A 253 9.46 -7.10 5.49
N ASP A 254 8.57 -7.57 6.35
CA ASP A 254 7.13 -7.53 6.11
C ASP A 254 6.57 -6.12 6.14
N LEU A 255 5.39 -5.95 5.54
CA LEU A 255 4.68 -4.68 5.57
C LEU A 255 3.40 -4.78 6.41
N TRP A 256 3.24 -3.81 7.29
CA TRP A 256 2.02 -3.57 8.04
C TRP A 256 1.39 -2.25 7.62
N LEU A 257 0.14 -2.29 7.15
CA LEU A 257 -0.69 -1.11 6.97
C LEU A 257 -1.51 -0.92 8.25
N ARG A 258 -1.10 0.01 9.10
CA ARG A 258 -1.73 0.25 10.42
C ARG A 258 -2.52 1.56 10.38
N GLU A 259 -3.70 1.55 10.99
CA GLU A 259 -4.35 2.82 11.29
C GLU A 259 -3.48 3.64 12.25
N PRO A 260 -3.29 4.94 11.97
CA PRO A 260 -2.65 5.85 12.90
C PRO A 260 -3.39 5.87 14.24
N GLU A 261 -2.65 5.81 15.34
CA GLU A 261 -3.24 5.81 16.69
C GLU A 261 -3.84 7.19 17.01
N GLY A 262 -4.98 7.19 17.72
CA GLY A 262 -5.61 8.43 18.18
C GLY A 262 -6.25 9.31 17.10
N VAL A 263 -6.27 8.87 15.83
CA VAL A 263 -6.85 9.62 14.72
C VAL A 263 -8.19 9.03 14.31
N THR A 264 -9.18 9.88 14.09
CA THR A 264 -10.49 9.55 13.51
C THR A 264 -10.64 10.17 12.11
N LEU A 265 -11.69 9.79 11.39
CA LEU A 265 -11.98 10.41 10.08
C LEU A 265 -12.29 11.92 10.19
N GLU A 266 -12.86 12.35 11.30
CA GLU A 266 -13.18 13.76 11.57
C GLU A 266 -11.91 14.59 11.86
N ASP A 267 -10.83 13.96 12.31
CA ASP A 267 -9.56 14.65 12.54
C ASP A 267 -8.86 15.04 11.23
N LEU A 268 -9.12 14.29 10.14
CA LEU A 268 -8.43 14.45 8.86
C LEU A 268 -8.93 15.64 8.05
N ARG A 269 -10.06 16.26 8.43
CA ARG A 269 -10.66 17.39 7.71
C ARG A 269 -11.30 18.34 8.69
N GLY A 270 -11.32 19.63 8.37
CA GLY A 270 -12.04 20.60 9.16
C GLY A 270 -12.17 21.93 8.45
N ASP A 271 -13.06 22.76 8.97
CA ASP A 271 -13.35 24.07 8.42
C ASP A 271 -13.64 25.09 9.54
N GLY A 272 -13.60 26.34 9.13
CA GLY A 272 -14.00 27.49 9.92
C GLY A 272 -14.45 28.61 8.99
N GLU A 273 -14.75 29.78 9.55
CA GLU A 273 -15.40 30.87 8.81
C GLU A 273 -14.70 31.22 7.48
N CYS A 274 -13.37 31.28 7.45
CA CYS A 274 -12.58 31.69 6.28
C CYS A 274 -11.53 30.65 5.84
N HIS A 275 -11.60 29.42 6.34
CA HIS A 275 -10.64 28.38 6.00
C HIS A 275 -11.25 26.97 5.99
N ALA A 276 -10.62 26.07 5.26
CA ALA A 276 -10.82 24.64 5.35
C ALA A 276 -9.48 23.92 5.19
N TYR A 277 -9.35 22.70 5.72
CA TYR A 277 -8.16 21.89 5.58
C TYR A 277 -8.49 20.40 5.37
N GLU A 278 -7.57 19.71 4.71
CA GLU A 278 -7.52 18.25 4.63
C GLU A 278 -6.09 17.80 4.94
N VAL A 279 -5.97 16.82 5.84
CA VAL A 279 -4.71 16.23 6.26
C VAL A 279 -4.40 15.01 5.40
N SER A 280 -3.20 14.97 4.83
CA SER A 280 -2.64 13.83 4.09
C SER A 280 -1.61 13.09 4.94
N ALA A 281 -1.61 11.77 4.80
CA ALA A 281 -0.64 10.85 5.39
C ALA A 281 -0.18 9.79 4.36
N ALA A 282 -0.10 10.18 3.09
CA ALA A 282 0.19 9.31 1.96
C ALA A 282 1.56 8.60 2.08
N TYR A 283 2.50 9.16 2.84
CA TYR A 283 3.81 8.56 3.08
C TYR A 283 3.84 7.57 4.25
N GLY A 284 2.78 7.49 5.06
CA GLY A 284 2.73 6.63 6.26
C GLY A 284 2.98 5.14 5.99
N HIS A 285 2.69 4.69 4.77
CA HIS A 285 2.82 3.30 4.35
C HIS A 285 3.66 3.10 3.08
N ARG A 286 4.53 4.06 2.74
CA ARG A 286 5.49 3.88 1.64
C ARG A 286 6.58 2.91 2.05
N PHE A 287 6.85 1.90 1.24
CA PHE A 287 7.87 0.90 1.54
C PHE A 287 9.21 1.29 0.90
N GLY A 288 10.32 1.03 1.58
CA GLY A 288 11.67 1.25 1.03
C GLY A 288 12.05 2.72 0.79
N VAL A 289 11.57 3.64 1.61
CA VAL A 289 11.90 5.07 1.49
C VAL A 289 13.34 5.32 1.96
N GLU A 290 14.23 5.69 1.04
CA GLU A 290 15.63 6.01 1.35
C GLU A 290 15.91 7.52 1.52
N ASP A 291 15.13 8.38 0.84
CA ASP A 291 15.32 9.83 0.93
C ASP A 291 15.08 10.32 2.38
N PRO A 292 16.05 11.00 3.02
CA PRO A 292 15.95 11.38 4.43
C PRO A 292 14.75 12.26 4.75
N ARG A 293 14.30 13.08 3.79
CA ARG A 293 13.14 13.95 3.99
C ARG A 293 11.85 13.13 3.91
N LEU A 294 11.74 12.25 2.92
CA LEU A 294 10.59 11.34 2.81
C LEU A 294 10.51 10.39 4.01
N GLN A 295 11.64 9.98 4.60
CA GLN A 295 11.65 9.22 5.86
C GLN A 295 11.08 10.02 7.04
N ARG A 296 11.36 11.32 7.11
CA ARG A 296 10.75 12.20 8.13
C ARG A 296 9.25 12.34 7.90
N TRP A 297 8.82 12.51 6.65
CA TRP A 297 7.40 12.53 6.29
C TRP A 297 6.69 11.23 6.67
N GLN A 298 7.29 10.09 6.33
CA GLN A 298 6.78 8.77 6.71
C GLN A 298 6.66 8.64 8.23
N ARG A 299 7.67 9.09 8.99
CA ARG A 299 7.62 9.09 10.46
C ARG A 299 6.46 9.92 10.98
N THR A 300 6.29 11.15 10.49
CA THR A 300 5.16 12.00 10.89
C THR A 300 3.82 11.34 10.57
N ALA A 301 3.64 10.90 9.32
CA ALA A 301 2.39 10.29 8.84
C ALA A 301 2.03 9.00 9.60
N SER A 302 3.01 8.22 10.05
CA SER A 302 2.78 6.95 10.75
C SER A 302 2.71 7.05 12.28
N THR A 303 3.42 8.01 12.89
CA THR A 303 3.59 8.06 14.36
C THR A 303 3.16 9.36 15.01
N ARG A 304 2.85 10.41 14.24
CA ARG A 304 2.56 11.76 14.76
C ARG A 304 1.37 12.41 14.05
N LEU A 305 0.51 11.60 13.44
CA LEU A 305 -0.60 12.12 12.68
C LEU A 305 -1.65 12.79 13.58
N ASP A 306 -1.83 12.30 14.80
CA ASP A 306 -2.70 12.91 15.81
C ASP A 306 -2.26 14.33 16.18
N ALA A 307 -0.95 14.52 16.38
CA ALA A 307 -0.33 15.81 16.63
C ALA A 307 -0.53 16.77 15.47
N LEU A 308 -0.28 16.29 14.24
CA LEU A 308 -0.52 17.06 13.03
C LEU A 308 -1.99 17.46 12.90
N CYS A 309 -2.94 16.54 13.07
CA CYS A 309 -4.37 16.84 12.97
C CYS A 309 -4.81 17.88 14.00
N ARG A 310 -4.34 17.75 15.26
CA ARG A 310 -4.62 18.73 16.32
C ARG A 310 -4.04 20.10 16.01
N GLY A 311 -2.77 20.16 15.61
CA GLY A 311 -2.12 21.41 15.26
C GLY A 311 -2.75 22.09 14.04
N MET A 312 -3.21 21.31 13.06
CA MET A 312 -4.02 21.84 11.95
C MET A 312 -5.34 22.41 12.45
N ARG A 313 -6.11 21.67 13.24
CA ARG A 313 -7.41 22.12 13.76
C ARG A 313 -7.32 23.38 14.62
N GLU A 314 -6.38 23.39 15.57
CA GLU A 314 -6.29 24.45 16.58
C GLU A 314 -5.42 25.61 16.08
N GLY A 315 -4.23 25.28 15.57
CA GLY A 315 -3.24 26.25 15.14
C GLY A 315 -3.60 26.96 13.84
N LEU A 316 -4.27 26.30 12.88
CA LEU A 316 -4.75 27.00 11.67
C LEU A 316 -5.83 28.02 12.03
N ARG A 317 -6.76 27.65 12.91
CA ARG A 317 -7.81 28.56 13.39
C ARG A 317 -7.21 29.79 14.07
N GLU A 318 -6.22 29.59 14.94
CA GLU A 318 -5.52 30.70 15.60
C GLU A 318 -4.76 31.57 14.60
N LEU A 319 -3.96 30.96 13.71
CA LEU A 319 -3.19 31.67 12.68
C LEU A 319 -4.09 32.53 11.80
N VAL A 320 -5.19 31.94 11.31
CA VAL A 320 -6.18 32.62 10.46
C VAL A 320 -6.84 33.78 11.21
N ALA A 321 -7.18 33.61 12.49
CA ALA A 321 -7.74 34.70 13.30
C ALA A 321 -6.74 35.86 13.47
N GLN A 322 -5.47 35.56 13.75
CA GLN A 322 -4.41 36.56 13.90
C GLN A 322 -4.09 37.29 12.59
N ARG A 323 -4.18 36.59 11.45
CA ARG A 323 -3.80 37.10 10.14
C ARG A 323 -4.95 37.63 9.30
N ARG A 324 -6.20 37.52 9.77
CA ARG A 324 -7.41 37.86 9.01
C ARG A 324 -7.33 39.20 8.29
N ALA A 325 -7.02 40.28 9.01
CA ALA A 325 -6.91 41.61 8.41
C ALA A 325 -5.68 41.77 7.52
N ALA A 326 -4.55 41.17 7.90
CA ALA A 326 -3.30 41.29 7.15
C ALA A 326 -3.37 40.56 5.79
N TRP A 327 -4.07 39.43 5.75
CA TRP A 327 -4.24 38.62 4.54
C TRP A 327 -5.53 38.92 3.77
N ASP A 328 -6.32 39.89 4.23
CA ASP A 328 -7.60 40.26 3.62
C ASP A 328 -8.58 39.07 3.48
N LEU A 329 -8.71 38.28 4.56
CA LEU A 329 -9.54 37.07 4.54
C LEU A 329 -11.03 37.39 4.65
N ALA A 330 -11.83 36.67 3.85
CA ALA A 330 -13.29 36.72 3.82
C ALA A 330 -13.89 35.34 4.15
N PRO A 331 -15.18 35.27 4.50
CA PRO A 331 -15.86 33.99 4.66
C PRO A 331 -15.67 33.08 3.45
N LEU A 332 -15.30 31.83 3.70
CA LEU A 332 -15.09 30.83 2.66
C LEU A 332 -16.45 30.37 2.15
N SER A 333 -16.67 30.45 0.83
CA SER A 333 -17.88 29.96 0.15
C SER A 333 -17.52 29.26 -1.15
N ASP A 334 -18.33 28.30 -1.57
CA ASP A 334 -18.22 27.64 -2.87
C ASP A 334 -18.49 28.57 -4.05
N ASP A 335 -19.20 29.68 -3.81
CA ASP A 335 -19.48 30.72 -4.81
C ASP A 335 -18.24 31.57 -5.15
N LEU A 336 -17.19 31.51 -4.33
CA LEU A 336 -15.95 32.23 -4.60
C LEU A 336 -15.20 31.58 -5.78
N PRO A 337 -14.68 32.39 -6.73
CA PRO A 337 -13.80 31.91 -7.78
C PRO A 337 -12.63 31.09 -7.23
N ALA A 338 -12.52 29.84 -7.70
CA ALA A 338 -11.50 28.91 -7.25
C ALA A 338 -10.14 29.23 -7.87
N HIS A 339 -9.12 29.19 -7.03
CA HIS A 339 -7.73 29.36 -7.39
C HIS A 339 -6.86 28.33 -6.66
N PHE A 340 -5.65 28.10 -7.18
CA PHE A 340 -4.67 27.21 -6.55
C PHE A 340 -3.24 27.70 -6.81
N ILE A 341 -2.30 27.23 -6.00
CA ILE A 341 -0.88 27.53 -6.15
C ILE A 341 -0.20 26.44 -6.98
N ASN A 342 0.58 26.83 -7.99
CA ASN A 342 1.48 25.95 -8.71
C ASN A 342 2.87 26.57 -8.80
N GLY A 343 3.83 25.95 -8.12
CA GLY A 343 5.16 26.55 -7.91
C GLY A 343 5.04 27.87 -7.16
N ARG A 344 5.42 28.96 -7.81
CA ARG A 344 5.35 30.32 -7.24
C ARG A 344 4.14 31.12 -7.72
N GLN A 345 3.36 30.59 -8.65
CA GLN A 345 2.32 31.33 -9.35
C GLN A 345 0.92 30.94 -8.87
N LEU A 346 0.03 31.93 -8.85
CA LEU A 346 -1.39 31.74 -8.60
C LEU A 346 -2.13 31.45 -9.90
N TRP A 347 -2.97 30.43 -9.89
CA TRP A 347 -3.74 29.97 -11.04
C TRP A 347 -5.23 30.01 -10.72
N SER A 348 -6.04 30.50 -11.65
CA SER A 348 -7.50 30.37 -11.60
C SER A 348 -7.91 28.99 -12.09
N GLY A 349 -8.91 28.38 -11.44
CA GLY A 349 -9.36 27.01 -11.70
C GLY A 349 -9.23 26.12 -10.47
N THR A 350 -9.40 24.82 -10.67
CA THR A 350 -9.39 23.82 -9.57
C THR A 350 -8.23 22.83 -9.66
N SER A 351 -7.51 22.81 -10.78
CA SER A 351 -6.40 21.89 -11.05
C SER A 351 -5.48 22.40 -12.15
N PHE A 352 -4.34 21.75 -12.32
CA PHE A 352 -3.42 22.01 -13.44
C PHE A 352 -4.02 21.70 -14.82
N MET A 353 -5.07 20.87 -14.89
CA MET A 353 -5.71 20.48 -16.16
C MET A 353 -6.65 21.56 -16.71
N ASN A 354 -7.23 22.38 -15.84
CA ASN A 354 -8.20 23.42 -16.19
C ASN A 354 -7.74 24.82 -15.74
N GLY A 355 -6.47 24.94 -15.32
CA GLY A 355 -5.93 26.15 -14.76
C GLY A 355 -5.47 27.15 -15.81
N ALA A 356 -5.62 28.44 -15.52
CA ALA A 356 -4.92 29.51 -16.23
C ALA A 356 -4.21 30.44 -15.22
N PRO A 357 -3.14 31.15 -15.60
CA PRO A 357 -2.57 32.20 -14.76
C PRO A 357 -3.66 33.16 -14.28
N ALA A 358 -3.72 33.38 -12.96
CA ALA A 358 -4.77 34.21 -12.39
C ALA A 358 -4.63 35.66 -12.84
N THR A 359 -5.74 36.26 -13.29
CA THR A 359 -5.83 37.69 -13.61
C THR A 359 -7.03 38.29 -12.86
N GLY A 360 -6.79 39.30 -12.03
CA GLY A 360 -7.84 39.98 -11.26
C GLY A 360 -7.47 40.25 -9.81
N THR A 361 -8.34 40.98 -9.11
CA THR A 361 -8.18 41.43 -7.71
C THR A 361 -9.44 41.22 -6.87
N GLY A 362 -10.45 40.52 -7.39
CA GLY A 362 -11.72 40.29 -6.72
C GLY A 362 -11.68 39.20 -5.64
N PRO A 363 -12.82 38.93 -4.99
CA PRO A 363 -12.95 37.85 -4.01
C PRO A 363 -12.59 36.49 -4.61
N ALA A 364 -11.98 35.62 -3.80
CA ALA A 364 -11.52 34.32 -4.27
C ALA A 364 -11.40 33.32 -3.12
N ARG A 365 -11.43 32.03 -3.48
CA ARG A 365 -10.93 30.96 -2.61
C ARG A 365 -9.65 30.41 -3.20
N VAL A 366 -8.60 30.30 -2.41
CA VAL A 366 -7.29 29.83 -2.86
C VAL A 366 -6.93 28.55 -2.11
N ARG A 367 -6.63 27.49 -2.85
CA ARG A 367 -6.08 26.24 -2.32
C ARG A 367 -4.56 26.30 -2.29
N PHE A 368 -4.01 26.23 -1.09
CA PHE A 368 -2.60 26.06 -0.77
C PHE A 368 -2.26 24.59 -0.56
N ALA A 369 -1.00 24.26 -0.84
CA ALA A 369 -0.45 22.93 -0.68
C ALA A 369 0.82 22.97 0.21
N PRO A 370 0.73 23.47 1.46
CA PRO A 370 1.90 23.63 2.31
C PRO A 370 2.52 22.28 2.66
N PHE A 371 3.84 22.26 2.79
CA PHE A 371 4.63 21.14 3.27
C PHE A 371 5.83 21.67 4.04
N SER A 372 6.53 20.80 4.77
CA SER A 372 7.79 21.15 5.44
C SER A 372 8.86 20.07 5.25
N ASP A 373 9.95 20.17 6.03
CA ASP A 373 10.96 19.12 6.10
C ASP A 373 10.49 17.90 6.90
N HIS A 374 9.44 18.03 7.71
CA HIS A 374 8.91 16.98 8.58
C HIS A 374 7.52 16.52 8.16
N VAL A 375 6.76 17.35 7.44
CA VAL A 375 5.37 17.09 7.09
C VAL A 375 5.23 17.07 5.58
N GLU A 376 4.57 16.03 5.05
CA GLU A 376 4.21 15.94 3.64
C GLU A 376 3.20 17.02 3.24
N VAL A 377 2.87 17.10 1.95
CA VAL A 377 1.92 18.08 1.43
C VAL A 377 0.55 17.93 2.08
N GLN A 378 0.06 19.02 2.66
CA GLN A 378 -1.29 19.15 3.22
C GLN A 378 -2.15 20.02 2.31
N SER A 379 -3.47 19.98 2.46
CA SER A 379 -4.38 20.85 1.70
C SER A 379 -4.98 21.89 2.63
N VAL A 380 -4.83 23.17 2.30
CA VAL A 380 -5.46 24.28 3.04
C VAL A 380 -6.15 25.20 2.04
N THR A 381 -7.43 25.48 2.24
CA THR A 381 -8.19 26.43 1.42
C THR A 381 -8.52 27.65 2.26
N LEU A 382 -8.25 28.84 1.76
CA LEU A 382 -8.57 30.10 2.42
C LEU A 382 -9.50 30.96 1.54
N GLY A 383 -10.45 31.67 2.16
CA GLY A 383 -11.30 32.66 1.51
C GLY A 383 -10.71 34.07 1.62
N PHE A 384 -10.75 34.84 0.53
CA PHE A 384 -10.17 36.18 0.42
C PHE A 384 -11.20 37.19 -0.10
N ALA A 385 -11.20 38.41 0.46
CA ALA A 385 -11.98 39.53 -0.06
C ALA A 385 -11.38 40.09 -1.36
N SER A 386 -10.05 40.10 -1.46
CA SER A 386 -9.31 40.35 -2.69
C SER A 386 -8.21 39.30 -2.91
N LEU A 387 -8.05 38.90 -4.17
CA LEU A 387 -7.04 37.91 -4.58
C LEU A 387 -5.64 38.35 -4.09
N PRO A 388 -4.91 37.50 -3.33
CA PRO A 388 -3.61 37.87 -2.81
C PRO A 388 -2.58 37.98 -3.93
N ASP A 389 -1.69 38.98 -3.83
CA ASP A 389 -0.55 39.09 -4.73
C ASP A 389 0.49 37.98 -4.49
N HIS A 390 1.51 37.95 -5.36
CA HIS A 390 2.55 36.93 -5.30
C HIS A 390 3.28 36.90 -3.95
N ASP A 391 3.65 38.07 -3.41
CA ASP A 391 4.45 38.13 -2.19
C ASP A 391 3.64 37.69 -0.99
N ARG A 392 2.35 38.06 -0.95
CA ARG A 392 1.39 37.59 0.05
C ARG A 392 1.20 36.08 -0.01
N VAL A 393 1.09 35.50 -1.20
CA VAL A 393 0.99 34.04 -1.38
C VAL A 393 2.23 33.33 -0.80
N GLN A 394 3.43 33.87 -1.04
CA GLN A 394 4.66 33.29 -0.49
C GLN A 394 4.73 33.41 1.04
N GLU A 395 4.33 34.56 1.59
CA GLU A 395 4.22 34.78 3.03
C GLU A 395 3.27 33.76 3.68
N ILE A 396 2.04 33.63 3.15
CA ILE A 396 1.03 32.69 3.65
C ILE A 396 1.57 31.26 3.62
N ASN A 397 2.15 30.84 2.49
CA ASN A 397 2.68 29.49 2.38
C ASN A 397 3.81 29.21 3.38
N ALA A 398 4.68 30.19 3.63
CA ALA A 398 5.74 30.08 4.64
C ALA A 398 5.19 30.04 6.08
N GLU A 399 4.11 30.75 6.38
CA GLU A 399 3.43 30.68 7.69
C GLU A 399 2.75 29.33 7.89
N LEU A 400 2.06 28.82 6.86
CA LEU A 400 1.44 27.50 6.89
C LEU A 400 2.49 26.39 7.06
N SER A 401 3.62 26.44 6.36
CA SER A 401 4.72 25.50 6.57
C SER A 401 5.28 25.53 7.99
N ARG A 402 5.43 26.72 8.60
CA ARG A 402 5.86 26.85 10.01
C ARG A 402 4.84 26.28 10.98
N LEU A 403 3.55 26.44 10.71
CA LEU A 403 2.48 25.81 11.48
C LEU A 403 2.61 24.28 11.45
N LEU A 404 2.88 23.68 10.28
CA LEU A 404 3.08 22.23 10.16
C LEU A 404 4.24 21.74 11.02
N ASP A 405 5.40 22.40 10.96
CA ASP A 405 6.56 22.04 11.79
C ASP A 405 6.27 22.20 13.28
N HIS A 406 5.57 23.27 13.67
CA HIS A 406 5.18 23.48 15.07
C HIS A 406 4.22 22.41 15.58
N ALA A 407 3.22 22.03 14.77
CA ALA A 407 2.25 20.98 15.10
C ALA A 407 2.94 19.65 15.42
N VAL A 408 4.02 19.34 14.70
CA VAL A 408 4.81 18.12 14.91
C VAL A 408 6.09 18.40 15.70
N ALA A 409 6.23 19.51 16.44
CA ALA A 409 7.36 19.71 17.36
C ALA A 409 6.94 19.48 18.81
N THR A 410 5.71 19.84 19.15
CA THR A 410 5.18 19.96 20.52
C THR A 410 4.75 18.64 21.16
N SER A 411 4.86 17.52 20.45
CA SER A 411 4.37 16.19 20.90
C SER A 411 5.48 15.22 21.31
N GLY A 412 6.56 15.73 21.89
CA GLY A 412 7.71 14.96 22.36
C GLY A 412 7.78 14.86 23.87
#